data_AF-A0A316D8J4-F1
#
_entry.id   AF-A0A316D8J4-F1
#
_cell.length_a   1.000
_cell.length_b   1.000
_cell.length_c   1.000
_cell.angle_alpha   90.00
_cell.angle_beta   90.00
_cell.angle_gamma   90.00
#
_symmetry.space_group_name_H-M   'P 1'
#
loop_
_entity.id
_entity.type
_entity.pdbx_description
1 polymer ?
#
loop_
_entity_poly.entity_id
_entity_poly.type
_entity_poly.pdbx_seq_one_letter_code
_entity_poly.pdbx_strand_id
1 'polypeptide(L)'
;MTIKLVQPVAIRVELIRSNGFSTEELLIHLQNSDLTPFQQINGGEVDFSILLEYAQTNMEDLKQALTQGYQATFLTVPGVKNFLAARYHIQAGRDYEDHGESFENLQLPAEEVQFLTSTLSQNWAVQQTGDTIRIQMVR
;
A
#
# COMPACT_ATOMS: atom_id res chain seq x y z
N MET A 1 1.75 17.04 -9.37
CA MET A 1 2.47 15.86 -9.90
C MET A 1 2.28 14.75 -8.87
N THR A 2 1.83 13.57 -9.26
CA THR A 2 1.66 12.45 -8.32
C THR A 2 2.97 11.67 -8.25
N ILE A 3 3.51 11.49 -7.05
CA ILE A 3 4.72 10.68 -6.84
C ILE A 3 4.38 9.22 -7.11
N LYS A 4 5.31 8.50 -7.76
CA LYS A 4 5.17 7.07 -8.04
C LYS A 4 6.06 6.25 -7.14
N LEU A 5 5.47 5.32 -6.39
CA LEU A 5 6.20 4.37 -5.56
C LEU A 5 6.23 2.99 -6.22
N VAL A 6 7.37 2.33 -6.19
CA VAL A 6 7.45 0.93 -6.61
C VAL A 6 6.72 0.02 -5.62
N GLN A 7 6.16 -1.10 -6.10
CA GLN A 7 5.37 -2.04 -5.30
C GLN A 7 5.94 -2.35 -3.90
N PRO A 8 7.22 -2.78 -3.75
CA PRO A 8 7.72 -3.14 -2.43
C PRO A 8 7.71 -1.95 -1.46
N VAL A 9 8.12 -0.76 -1.91
CA VAL A 9 8.13 0.47 -1.10
C VAL A 9 6.73 0.83 -0.63
N ALA A 10 5.75 0.84 -1.55
CA ALA A 10 4.35 1.13 -1.22
C ALA A 10 3.80 0.17 -0.16
N ILE A 11 4.05 -1.13 -0.29
CA ILE A 11 3.57 -2.13 0.68
C ILE A 11 4.20 -1.93 2.07
N ARG A 12 5.51 -1.62 2.15
CA ARG A 12 6.17 -1.40 3.46
C ARG A 12 5.64 -0.15 4.16
N VAL A 13 5.41 0.92 3.41
CA VAL A 13 4.79 2.14 3.92
C VAL A 13 3.44 1.82 4.56
N GLU A 14 2.58 1.11 3.84
CA GLU A 14 1.24 0.79 4.35
C GLU A 14 1.26 -0.18 5.53
N LEU A 15 2.20 -1.13 5.55
CA LEU A 15 2.41 -1.99 6.72
C LEU A 15 2.79 -1.18 7.96
N ILE A 16 3.72 -0.23 7.83
CA ILE A 16 4.15 0.62 8.95
C ILE A 16 2.97 1.46 9.45
N ARG A 17 2.24 2.11 8.54
CA ARG A 17 1.10 2.97 8.88
C ARG A 17 -0.04 2.20 9.55
N SER A 18 -0.39 1.01 9.03
CA SER A 18 -1.46 0.19 9.60
C SER A 18 -1.09 -0.37 10.99
N ASN A 19 0.21 -0.45 11.30
CA ASN A 19 0.72 -0.78 12.63
C ASN A 19 0.83 0.43 13.58
N GLY A 20 0.21 1.56 13.22
CA GLY A 20 0.01 2.70 14.14
C GLY A 20 1.08 3.78 14.09
N PHE A 21 2.08 3.67 13.22
CA PHE A 21 3.09 4.70 13.05
C PHE A 21 2.55 5.84 12.19
N SER A 22 2.74 7.07 12.67
CA SER A 22 2.46 8.29 11.91
C SER A 22 3.43 8.46 10.74
N THR A 23 3.04 9.30 9.78
CA THR A 23 3.91 9.71 8.67
C THR A 23 5.19 10.36 9.20
N GLU A 24 5.06 11.18 10.25
CA GLU A 24 6.16 11.88 10.89
C GLU A 24 7.17 10.91 11.52
N GLU A 25 6.69 9.92 12.29
CA GLU A 25 7.55 8.89 12.90
C GLU A 25 8.26 8.06 11.83
N LEU A 26 7.53 7.63 10.79
CA LEU A 26 8.12 6.89 9.68
C LEU A 26 9.28 7.68 9.06
N LEU A 27 9.06 8.96 8.73
CA LEU A 27 10.07 9.80 8.11
C LEU A 27 11.27 10.03 9.03
N ILE A 28 11.06 10.26 10.32
CA ILE A 28 12.14 10.44 11.32
C ILE A 28 13.02 9.19 11.39
N HIS A 29 12.40 8.00 11.46
CA HIS A 29 13.14 6.74 11.54
C HIS A 29 13.93 6.46 10.26
N LEU A 30 13.36 6.73 9.08
CA LEU A 30 14.09 6.59 7.81
C LEU A 30 15.24 7.60 7.68
N GLN A 31 15.07 8.86 8.11
CA GLN A 31 16.13 9.86 8.12
C GLN A 31 17.31 9.45 9.00
N ASN A 32 17.01 8.84 10.15
CA ASN A 32 18.02 8.34 11.08
C ASN A 32 18.60 6.98 10.68
N SER A 33 18.14 6.39 9.56
CA SER A 33 18.48 5.02 9.14
C SER A 33 18.22 3.97 10.23
N ASP A 34 17.20 4.18 11.06
CA ASP A 34 16.81 3.30 12.16
C ASP A 34 15.53 2.54 11.81
N LEU A 35 15.68 1.25 11.50
CA LEU A 35 14.55 0.35 11.22
C LEU A 35 14.07 -0.43 12.44
N THR A 36 14.72 -0.25 13.61
CA THR A 36 14.41 -1.00 14.84
C THR A 36 12.92 -1.01 15.19
N PRO A 37 12.18 0.11 15.11
CA PRO A 37 10.75 0.14 15.45
C PRO A 37 9.89 -0.75 14.54
N PHE A 38 10.33 -1.02 13.30
CA PHE A 38 9.56 -1.76 12.31
C PHE A 38 9.87 -3.27 12.33
N GLN A 39 10.96 -3.69 12.98
CA GLN A 39 11.46 -5.07 12.95
C GLN A 39 10.49 -6.11 13.53
N GLN A 40 9.52 -5.72 14.34
CA GLN A 40 8.54 -6.65 14.94
C GLN A 40 7.21 -6.69 14.18
N ILE A 41 7.03 -5.84 13.17
CA ILE A 41 5.82 -5.86 12.34
C ILE A 41 5.72 -7.24 11.67
N ASN A 42 4.54 -7.86 11.76
CA ASN A 42 4.28 -9.22 11.29
C ASN A 42 5.28 -10.27 11.81
N GLY A 43 5.70 -10.16 13.08
CA GLY A 43 6.63 -11.13 13.68
C GLY A 43 8.06 -11.07 13.15
N GLY A 44 8.41 -10.00 12.43
CA GLY A 44 9.76 -9.75 11.91
C GLY A 44 10.12 -10.49 10.63
N GLU A 45 9.13 -11.01 9.92
CA GLU A 45 9.31 -11.63 8.60
C GLU A 45 9.48 -10.59 7.47
N VAL A 46 9.15 -9.33 7.72
CA VAL A 46 9.15 -8.27 6.71
C VAL A 46 10.51 -7.58 6.65
N ASP A 47 11.15 -7.65 5.49
CA ASP A 47 12.32 -6.84 5.18
C ASP A 47 11.93 -5.40 4.80
N PHE A 48 12.35 -4.44 5.62
CA PHE A 48 12.17 -3.01 5.43
C PHE A 48 13.38 -2.31 4.81
N SER A 49 14.49 -3.03 4.58
CA SER A 49 15.72 -2.46 3.99
C SER A 49 15.46 -1.76 2.66
N ILE A 50 14.58 -2.32 1.82
CA ILE A 50 14.20 -1.72 0.54
C ILE A 50 13.51 -0.34 0.67
N LEU A 51 12.76 -0.10 1.75
CA LEU A 51 12.15 1.20 2.02
C LEU A 51 13.24 2.20 2.44
N LEU A 52 14.19 1.77 3.25
CA LEU A 52 15.33 2.60 3.67
C LEU A 52 16.21 2.98 2.48
N GLU A 53 16.59 2.00 1.64
CA GLU A 53 17.36 2.23 0.42
C GLU A 53 16.67 3.24 -0.50
N TYR A 54 15.35 3.11 -0.69
CA TYR A 54 14.58 4.07 -1.48
C TYR A 54 14.62 5.47 -0.88
N ALA A 55 14.46 5.58 0.44
CA ALA A 55 14.44 6.85 1.16
C ALA A 55 15.80 7.58 1.13
N GLN A 56 16.92 6.84 1.11
CA GLN A 56 18.26 7.43 1.03
C GLN A 56 18.46 8.28 -0.23
N THR A 57 17.84 7.91 -1.35
CA THR A 57 17.97 8.63 -2.62
C THR A 57 16.74 9.50 -2.95
N ASN A 58 15.58 9.22 -2.35
CA ASN A 58 14.30 9.83 -2.72
C ASN A 58 13.53 10.37 -1.50
N MET A 59 14.20 10.88 -0.46
CA MET A 59 13.55 11.30 0.79
C MET A 59 12.46 12.35 0.58
N GLU A 60 12.71 13.37 -0.25
CA GLU A 60 11.72 14.43 -0.51
C GLU A 60 10.50 13.90 -1.28
N ASP A 61 10.72 13.04 -2.28
CA ASP A 61 9.64 12.37 -3.02
C ASP A 61 8.83 11.47 -2.10
N LEU A 62 9.49 10.72 -1.21
CA LEU A 62 8.81 9.88 -0.22
C LEU A 62 7.98 10.75 0.74
N LYS A 63 8.53 11.83 1.27
CA LYS A 63 7.79 12.78 2.12
C LYS A 63 6.57 13.34 1.39
N GLN A 64 6.71 13.71 0.12
CA GLN A 64 5.59 14.18 -0.68
C GLN A 64 4.53 13.08 -0.90
N ALA A 65 4.96 11.85 -1.22
CA ALA A 65 4.09 10.69 -1.36
C ALA A 65 3.26 10.42 -0.09
N LEU A 66 3.88 10.48 1.09
CA LEU A 66 3.21 10.16 2.35
C LEU A 66 2.23 11.26 2.82
N THR A 67 2.46 12.50 2.41
CA THR A 67 1.65 13.66 2.82
C THR A 67 0.58 14.05 1.80
N GLN A 68 0.83 13.83 0.51
CA GLN A 68 -0.06 14.25 -0.59
C GLN A 68 -0.69 13.05 -1.33
N GLY A 69 -0.32 11.82 -0.96
CA GLY A 69 -0.70 10.62 -1.68
C GLY A 69 0.28 10.26 -2.80
N TYR A 70 0.18 9.01 -3.27
CA TYR A 70 1.05 8.46 -4.29
C TYR A 70 0.28 7.49 -5.18
N GLN A 71 0.88 7.12 -6.31
CA GLN A 71 0.42 6.03 -7.14
C GLN A 71 1.48 4.93 -7.18
N ALA A 72 1.09 3.66 -7.11
CA ALA A 72 2.00 2.57 -7.37
C ALA A 72 2.42 2.59 -8.85
N THR A 73 3.71 2.44 -9.14
CA THR A 73 4.21 2.40 -10.52
C THR A 73 3.61 1.22 -11.29
N PHE A 74 3.55 0.06 -10.62
CA PHE A 74 2.98 -1.18 -11.13
C PHE A 74 2.63 -2.09 -9.95
N LEU A 75 1.52 -2.80 -10.03
CA LEU A 75 1.12 -3.84 -9.09
C LEU A 75 0.76 -5.12 -9.83
N THR A 76 1.34 -6.22 -9.37
CA THR A 76 0.95 -7.58 -9.76
C THR A 76 -0.30 -8.02 -9.00
N VAL A 77 -0.93 -9.14 -9.40
CA VAL A 77 -2.04 -9.76 -8.64
C VAL A 77 -1.64 -9.99 -7.18
N PRO A 78 -0.51 -10.67 -6.85
CA PRO A 78 -0.05 -10.78 -5.46
C PRO A 78 0.26 -9.42 -4.82
N GLY A 79 0.72 -8.44 -5.61
CA GLY A 79 0.99 -7.08 -5.14
C GLY A 79 -0.26 -6.38 -4.60
N VAL A 80 -1.38 -6.45 -5.32
CA VAL A 80 -2.66 -5.91 -4.84
C VAL A 80 -3.12 -6.64 -3.59
N LYS A 81 -3.07 -7.97 -3.56
CA LYS A 81 -3.43 -8.76 -2.37
C LYS A 81 -2.59 -8.35 -1.14
N ASN A 82 -1.28 -8.21 -1.32
CA ASN A 82 -0.38 -7.80 -0.25
C ASN A 82 -0.64 -6.34 0.18
N PHE A 83 -0.98 -5.46 -0.75
CA PHE A 83 -1.36 -4.08 -0.42
C PHE A 83 -2.64 -4.03 0.42
N LEU A 84 -3.67 -4.78 0.00
CA LEU A 84 -4.93 -4.86 0.74
C LEU A 84 -4.73 -5.44 2.14
N ALA A 85 -3.94 -6.51 2.26
CA ALA A 85 -3.59 -7.08 3.54
C ALA A 85 -2.77 -6.12 4.42
N ALA A 86 -1.83 -5.37 3.81
CA ALA A 86 -0.99 -4.42 4.51
C ALA A 86 -1.78 -3.25 5.09
N ARG A 87 -2.62 -2.60 4.28
CA ARG A 87 -3.33 -1.38 4.66
C ARG A 87 -4.61 -1.66 5.42
N TYR A 88 -5.40 -2.62 4.96
CA TYR A 88 -6.78 -2.84 5.42
C TYR A 88 -6.92 -4.07 6.31
N HIS A 89 -5.86 -4.86 6.48
CA HIS A 89 -5.88 -6.13 7.20
C HIS A 89 -6.91 -7.15 6.65
N ILE A 90 -7.25 -7.03 5.36
CA ILE A 90 -8.21 -7.92 4.67
C ILE A 90 -7.50 -8.99 3.84
N GLN A 91 -8.12 -10.14 3.67
CA GLN A 91 -7.56 -11.32 3.02
C GLN A 91 -8.58 -12.00 2.09
N ALA A 92 -8.07 -12.53 0.97
CA ALA A 92 -8.86 -13.32 0.02
C ALA A 92 -9.49 -14.55 0.69
N GLY A 93 -10.73 -14.87 0.34
CA GLY A 93 -11.49 -15.99 0.88
C GLY A 93 -12.07 -15.76 2.28
N ARG A 94 -11.69 -14.65 2.94
CA ARG A 94 -12.27 -14.21 4.22
C ARG A 94 -13.08 -12.94 4.06
N ASP A 95 -12.47 -11.92 3.45
CA ASP A 95 -13.02 -10.56 3.37
C ASP A 95 -13.46 -10.19 1.96
N TYR A 96 -12.99 -10.93 0.95
CA TYR A 96 -13.33 -10.73 -0.46
C TYR A 96 -13.05 -11.99 -1.28
N GLU A 97 -13.61 -12.06 -2.48
CA GLU A 97 -13.44 -13.19 -3.39
C GLU A 97 -12.29 -12.94 -4.36
N ASP A 98 -11.42 -13.94 -4.52
CA ASP A 98 -10.30 -13.89 -5.46
C ASP A 98 -10.59 -14.75 -6.70
N HIS A 99 -10.74 -14.07 -7.84
CA HIS A 99 -11.00 -14.67 -9.15
C HIS A 99 -9.77 -14.54 -10.08
N GLY A 100 -8.57 -14.43 -9.51
CA GLY A 100 -7.30 -14.33 -10.24
C GLY A 100 -6.98 -12.92 -10.72
N GLU A 101 -7.60 -12.47 -11.82
CA GLU A 101 -7.41 -11.10 -12.34
C GLU A 101 -8.45 -10.10 -11.81
N SER A 102 -9.38 -10.55 -10.96
CA SER A 102 -10.32 -9.66 -10.27
C SER A 102 -10.58 -10.08 -8.83
N PHE A 103 -10.84 -9.09 -7.98
CA PHE A 103 -11.23 -9.25 -6.59
C PHE A 103 -12.63 -8.65 -6.41
N GLU A 104 -13.56 -9.43 -5.87
CA GLU A 104 -14.99 -9.07 -5.78
C GLU A 104 -15.49 -9.02 -4.35
N ASN A 105 -16.60 -8.31 -4.14
CA ASN A 105 -17.28 -8.17 -2.86
C ASN A 105 -16.42 -7.52 -1.75
N LEU A 106 -15.45 -6.67 -2.12
CA LEU A 106 -14.67 -5.91 -1.14
C LEU A 106 -15.53 -4.81 -0.52
N GLN A 107 -15.47 -4.67 0.79
CA GLN A 107 -16.12 -3.57 1.51
C GLN A 107 -15.06 -2.65 2.10
N LEU A 108 -15.08 -1.38 1.67
CA LEU A 108 -14.23 -0.32 2.21
C LEU A 108 -15.06 0.97 2.38
N PRO A 109 -14.76 1.80 3.39
CA PRO A 109 -15.32 3.15 3.49
C PRO A 109 -15.04 3.98 2.22
N ALA A 110 -15.92 4.93 1.88
CA ALA A 110 -15.81 5.71 0.65
C ALA A 110 -14.48 6.46 0.49
N GLU A 111 -13.93 6.99 1.59
CA GLU A 111 -12.61 7.63 1.62
C GLU A 111 -11.47 6.65 1.28
N GLU A 112 -11.57 5.40 1.72
CA GLU A 112 -10.59 4.36 1.40
C GLU A 112 -10.75 3.84 -0.03
N VAL A 113 -11.98 3.81 -0.57
CA VAL A 113 -12.21 3.53 -2.00
C VAL A 113 -11.53 4.59 -2.86
N GLN A 114 -11.67 5.87 -2.50
CA GLN A 114 -11.02 6.97 -3.22
C GLN A 114 -9.50 6.87 -3.16
N PHE A 115 -8.94 6.61 -1.97
CA PHE A 115 -7.50 6.41 -1.80
C PHE A 115 -6.99 5.21 -2.58
N LEU A 116 -7.68 4.07 -2.53
CA LEU A 116 -7.30 2.87 -3.27
C LEU A 116 -7.32 3.13 -4.77
N THR A 117 -8.36 3.80 -5.27
CA THR A 117 -8.51 4.14 -6.70
C THR A 117 -7.37 5.04 -7.19
N SER A 118 -6.92 6.01 -6.38
CA SER A 118 -5.80 6.88 -6.75
C SER A 118 -4.43 6.20 -6.59
N THR A 119 -4.33 5.23 -5.69
CA THR A 119 -3.07 4.55 -5.35
C THR A 119 -2.77 3.39 -6.29
N LEU A 120 -3.76 2.63 -6.74
CA LEU A 120 -3.51 1.51 -7.65
C LEU A 120 -2.89 1.99 -8.98
N SER A 121 -2.01 1.16 -9.51
CA SER A 121 -1.38 1.40 -10.81
C SER A 121 -2.41 1.31 -11.93
N GLN A 122 -2.14 1.97 -13.06
CA GLN A 122 -3.08 2.13 -14.17
C GLN A 122 -3.60 0.83 -14.80
N ASN A 123 -2.91 -0.30 -14.55
CA ASN A 123 -3.35 -1.63 -14.96
C ASN A 123 -4.44 -2.22 -14.04
N TRP A 124 -5.02 -1.44 -13.13
CA TRP A 124 -6.12 -1.84 -12.26
C TRP A 124 -7.24 -0.80 -12.30
N ALA A 125 -8.47 -1.29 -12.31
CA ALA A 125 -9.67 -0.48 -12.15
C ALA A 125 -10.39 -0.87 -10.86
N VAL A 126 -10.89 0.15 -10.14
CA VAL A 126 -11.78 -0.02 -8.98
C VAL A 126 -13.17 0.43 -9.40
N GLN A 127 -14.17 -0.42 -9.21
CA GLN A 127 -15.55 -0.19 -9.64
C GLN A 127 -16.51 -0.43 -8.48
N GLN A 128 -17.41 0.52 -8.21
CA GLN A 128 -18.46 0.34 -7.22
C GLN A 128 -19.52 -0.64 -7.74
N THR A 129 -19.88 -1.64 -6.93
CA THR A 129 -20.92 -2.63 -7.19
C THR A 129 -21.86 -2.70 -5.99
N GLY A 130 -22.92 -1.88 -6.01
CA GLY A 130 -23.78 -1.68 -4.85
C GLY A 130 -22.98 -1.12 -3.67
N ASP A 131 -23.04 -1.79 -2.52
CA ASP A 131 -22.32 -1.41 -1.30
C ASP A 131 -20.88 -1.96 -1.24
N THR A 132 -20.45 -2.68 -2.28
CA THR A 132 -19.11 -3.27 -2.38
C THR A 132 -18.33 -2.66 -3.55
N ILE A 133 -17.04 -2.98 -3.64
CA ILE A 133 -16.21 -2.67 -4.80
C ILE A 133 -15.66 -3.94 -5.43
N ARG A 134 -15.43 -3.84 -6.74
CA ARG A 134 -14.66 -4.79 -7.55
C ARG A 134 -13.34 -4.15 -7.95
N ILE A 135 -12.25 -4.87 -7.78
CA ILE A 135 -10.94 -4.50 -8.32
C ILE A 135 -10.65 -5.45 -9.48
N GLN A 136 -10.29 -4.93 -10.65
CA GLN A 136 -10.04 -5.76 -11.82
C GLN A 136 -8.81 -5.29 -12.58
N MET A 137 -7.97 -6.23 -13.00
CA MET A 137 -6.85 -5.93 -13.88
C MET A 137 -7.37 -5.49 -15.25
N VAL A 138 -6.87 -4.36 -15.72
CA VAL A 138 -7.17 -3.82 -17.06
C VAL A 138 -5.91 -3.90 -17.92
N ARG A 139 -6.11 -4.23 -19.20
CA ARG A 139 -5.05 -4.38 -20.20
C ARG A 139 -4.92 -3.12 -21.04
#